data_AF-A0A7W6PUJ1-F1
#
_entry.id   AF-A0A7W6PUJ1-F1
#
_cell.length_a   1.000
_cell.length_b   1.000
_cell.length_c   1.000
_cell.angle_alpha   90.00
_cell.angle_beta   90.00
_cell.angle_gamma   90.00
#
_symmetry.space_group_name_H-M   'P 1'
#
loop_
_entity.id
_entity.type
_entity.pdbx_description
1 polymer ?
#
loop_
_entity_poly.entity_id
_entity_poly.type
_entity_poly.pdbx_seq_one_letter_code
_entity_poly.pdbx_strand_id
1 'polypeptide(L)'
;MFTLRALPPADGNVLLAAYHDGLRHHWSAGRRTIARLIAASGRSGWAASERRLLCDAVRAQGLSMRDRKGLHRLLNPGAFPTEANPLKNKQLFARHAAAAGLPVPDSFALEAIDIASWLHRQSIIIAKPSYCSKGQGVVRFERKGGRWEGAEGPIADDALRARLLALWAVGGVIQRCLATHDALADMSPGALPTLRVVTCLDEVGTPEACALALRLSAGGGRPVDNFNAGNLVLSVDADGHCGPVWRAGPDGAPIRCDRHPLTGAIISGRLVPDLDAAVALALRAHLAFRSGFTVIGWDVGLTPEGPVLVEGNWNPGTDIMQLVSGRGLADSRLGALYCHHLRHLPPQRWQAAGAIERDPRRA
;
A
#
# COMPACT_ATOMS: atom_id res chain seq x y z
N MET A 1 15.35 -2.17 -10.34
CA MET A 1 15.48 -2.10 -8.85
C MET A 1 15.87 -3.49 -8.38
N PHE A 2 16.55 -3.64 -7.24
CA PHE A 2 16.95 -4.95 -6.73
C PHE A 2 16.29 -5.24 -5.39
N THR A 3 16.02 -6.52 -5.14
CA THR A 3 15.78 -7.05 -3.81
C THR A 3 17.07 -7.68 -3.32
N LEU A 4 17.56 -7.21 -2.17
CA LEU A 4 18.77 -7.69 -1.54
C LEU A 4 18.37 -8.42 -0.27
N ARG A 5 18.98 -9.59 -0.05
CA ARG A 5 18.82 -10.36 1.18
C ARG A 5 20.18 -10.49 1.85
N ALA A 6 20.26 -9.96 3.05
CA ALA A 6 21.48 -9.97 3.84
C ALA A 6 21.42 -11.04 4.93
N LEU A 7 22.59 -11.47 5.38
CA LEU A 7 22.76 -12.33 6.55
C LEU A 7 23.70 -11.61 7.53
N PRO A 8 23.17 -10.81 8.47
CA PRO A 8 23.96 -10.20 9.52
C PRO A 8 24.51 -11.27 10.50
N PRO A 9 25.53 -10.94 11.31
CA PRO A 9 26.12 -11.87 12.28
C PRO A 9 25.18 -12.21 13.44
N ALA A 10 24.26 -11.30 13.78
CA ALA A 10 23.27 -11.47 14.84
C ALA A 10 21.89 -11.04 14.37
N ASP A 11 20.87 -11.69 14.91
CA ASP A 11 19.47 -11.39 14.64
C ASP A 11 18.94 -10.42 15.71
N GLY A 12 18.25 -9.36 15.26
CA GLY A 12 17.75 -8.32 16.17
C GLY A 12 16.48 -8.71 16.93
N ASN A 13 15.70 -9.66 16.41
CA ASN A 13 14.44 -10.13 16.99
C ASN A 13 14.02 -11.50 16.42
N VAL A 14 12.96 -12.07 16.98
CA VAL A 14 12.44 -13.41 16.64
C VAL A 14 12.02 -13.55 15.17
N LEU A 15 11.51 -12.48 14.55
CA LEU A 15 11.07 -12.49 13.16
C LEU A 15 12.27 -12.52 12.20
N LEU A 16 13.28 -11.68 12.46
CA LEU A 16 14.52 -11.69 11.68
C LEU A 16 15.27 -13.00 11.85
N ALA A 17 15.28 -13.59 13.06
CA ALA A 17 15.85 -14.91 13.29
C ALA A 17 15.17 -15.98 12.44
N ALA A 18 13.84 -16.07 12.46
CA ALA A 18 13.08 -17.01 11.63
C ALA A 18 13.37 -16.84 10.13
N TYR A 19 13.47 -15.59 9.67
CA TYR A 19 13.78 -15.29 8.27
C TYR A 19 15.22 -15.69 7.90
N HIS A 20 16.21 -15.29 8.69
CA HIS A 20 17.62 -15.57 8.41
C HIS A 20 17.98 -17.04 8.61
N ASP A 21 17.32 -17.76 9.53
CA ASP A 21 17.50 -19.21 9.69
C ASP A 21 17.08 -19.98 8.44
N GLY A 22 15.93 -19.64 7.84
CA GLY A 22 15.52 -20.23 6.57
C GLY A 22 16.55 -20.00 5.45
N LEU A 23 17.10 -18.78 5.36
CA LEU A 23 18.18 -18.48 4.42
C LEU A 23 19.47 -19.27 4.74
N ARG A 24 19.89 -19.32 6.01
CA ARG A 24 21.11 -20.03 6.44
C ARG A 24 21.02 -21.53 6.14
N HIS A 25 19.89 -22.13 6.44
CA HIS A 25 19.67 -23.57 6.33
C HIS A 25 19.59 -24.05 4.88
N HIS A 26 18.93 -23.29 4.00
CA HIS A 26 18.64 -23.74 2.64
C HIS A 26 19.56 -23.17 1.54
N TRP A 27 20.40 -22.19 1.85
CA TRP A 27 21.34 -21.62 0.87
C TRP A 27 22.68 -22.32 0.82
N SER A 28 23.31 -22.31 -0.35
CA SER A 28 24.70 -22.73 -0.53
C SER A 28 25.68 -21.79 0.18
N ALA A 29 26.89 -22.29 0.46
CA ALA A 29 27.95 -21.50 1.07
C ALA A 29 28.24 -20.20 0.28
N GLY A 30 28.32 -20.29 -1.05
CA GLY A 30 28.56 -19.13 -1.92
C GLY A 30 27.46 -18.05 -1.79
N ARG A 31 26.18 -18.45 -1.74
CA ARG A 31 25.08 -17.49 -1.58
C ARG A 31 25.08 -16.85 -0.20
N ARG A 32 25.41 -17.61 0.86
CA ARG A 32 25.60 -17.06 2.21
C ARG A 32 26.75 -16.06 2.28
N THR A 33 27.85 -16.31 1.57
CA THR A 33 28.97 -15.35 1.47
C THR A 33 28.53 -14.03 0.83
N ILE A 34 27.80 -14.08 -0.29
CA ILE A 34 27.25 -12.87 -0.92
C ILE A 34 26.34 -12.10 0.05
N ALA A 35 25.45 -12.81 0.74
CA ALA A 35 24.51 -12.19 1.68
C ALA A 35 25.21 -11.52 2.89
N ARG A 36 26.32 -12.08 3.37
CA ARG A 36 27.15 -11.46 4.41
C ARG A 36 27.88 -10.22 3.91
N LEU A 37 28.36 -10.23 2.65
CA LEU A 37 28.95 -9.04 2.03
C LEU A 37 27.93 -7.89 1.88
N ILE A 38 26.68 -8.20 1.52
CA ILE A 38 25.58 -7.22 1.47
C ILE A 38 25.33 -6.63 2.87
N ALA A 39 25.37 -7.46 3.91
CA ALA A 39 25.23 -7.00 5.30
C ALA A 39 26.36 -6.03 5.68
N ALA A 40 27.61 -6.42 5.40
CA ALA A 40 28.80 -5.62 5.69
C ALA A 40 28.84 -4.29 4.91
N SER A 41 28.23 -4.23 3.73
CA SER A 41 28.21 -3.00 2.92
C SER A 41 27.20 -1.94 3.39
N GLY A 42 26.47 -2.17 4.49
CA GLY A 42 25.42 -1.25 4.97
C GLY A 42 24.20 -1.13 4.03
N ARG A 43 24.03 -2.08 3.10
CA ARG A 43 22.94 -2.09 2.10
C ARG A 43 21.70 -2.88 2.57
N SER A 44 21.70 -3.36 3.80
CA SER A 44 20.56 -4.02 4.47
C SER A 44 20.10 -3.26 5.72
N GLY A 45 19.07 -3.76 6.40
CA GLY A 45 18.56 -3.16 7.63
C GLY A 45 17.95 -1.77 7.46
N TRP A 46 17.98 -0.97 8.54
CA TRP A 46 17.31 0.32 8.63
C TRP A 46 18.00 1.43 7.82
N ALA A 47 17.30 1.98 6.84
CA ALA A 47 17.72 3.19 6.13
C ALA A 47 17.66 4.43 7.03
N ALA A 48 18.43 5.48 6.69
CA ALA A 48 18.46 6.72 7.48
C ALA A 48 17.08 7.37 7.64
N SER A 49 16.22 7.31 6.62
CA SER A 49 14.84 7.81 6.70
C SER A 49 14.01 7.02 7.70
N GLU A 50 14.18 5.69 7.78
CA GLU A 50 13.46 4.85 8.74
C GLU A 50 13.95 5.08 10.17
N ARG A 51 15.24 5.38 10.35
CA ARG A 51 15.81 5.71 11.67
C ARG A 51 15.30 7.04 12.23
N ARG A 52 14.98 7.99 11.36
CA ARG A 52 14.29 9.24 11.73
C ARG A 52 12.81 9.00 12.00
N LEU A 53 12.19 8.09 11.24
CA LEU A 53 10.77 7.79 11.37
C LEU A 53 10.43 6.99 12.64
N LEU A 54 11.28 6.05 13.02
CA LEU A 54 11.00 5.07 14.08
C LEU A 54 12.05 5.17 15.18
N CYS A 55 11.60 5.26 16.43
CA CYS A 55 12.50 5.25 17.59
C CYS A 55 13.22 3.90 17.73
N ASP A 56 14.32 3.89 18.50
CA ASP A 56 15.14 2.67 18.67
C ASP A 56 14.35 1.51 19.29
N ALA A 57 13.42 1.79 20.22
CA ALA A 57 12.56 0.77 20.83
C ALA A 57 11.69 0.04 19.79
N VAL A 58 11.02 0.79 18.90
CA VAL A 58 10.24 0.21 17.80
C VAL A 58 11.14 -0.57 16.83
N ARG A 59 12.34 -0.03 16.54
CA ARG A 59 13.29 -0.69 15.63
C ARG A 59 13.88 -1.97 16.19
N ALA A 60 14.04 -2.10 17.51
CA ALA A 60 14.55 -3.33 18.13
C ALA A 60 13.67 -4.54 17.79
N GLN A 61 12.35 -4.38 17.89
CA GLN A 61 11.37 -5.42 17.51
C GLN A 61 10.82 -5.22 16.09
N GLY A 62 11.49 -4.40 15.29
CA GLY A 62 10.97 -3.97 14.00
C GLY A 62 11.43 -4.81 12.81
N LEU A 63 10.80 -4.54 11.67
CA LEU A 63 11.21 -5.04 10.36
C LEU A 63 11.48 -3.86 9.42
N SER A 64 12.72 -3.75 8.95
CA SER A 64 13.11 -2.70 7.99
C SER A 64 12.45 -2.91 6.63
N MET A 65 12.26 -1.84 5.88
CA MET A 65 11.70 -1.87 4.53
C MET A 65 12.55 -2.69 3.55
N ARG A 66 13.86 -2.78 3.80
CA ARG A 66 14.81 -3.60 3.01
C ARG A 66 14.60 -5.09 3.26
N ASP A 67 14.56 -5.51 4.53
CA ASP A 67 14.40 -6.93 4.91
C ASP A 67 12.99 -7.43 4.54
N ARG A 68 11.98 -6.62 4.84
CA ARG A 68 10.58 -6.82 4.42
C ARG A 68 10.45 -7.13 2.93
N LYS A 69 11.20 -6.44 2.06
CA LYS A 69 11.13 -6.68 0.61
C LYS A 69 11.56 -8.10 0.24
N GLY A 70 12.65 -8.60 0.84
CA GLY A 70 13.13 -9.97 0.63
C GLY A 70 12.19 -11.02 1.20
N LEU A 71 11.62 -10.74 2.37
CA LEU A 71 10.65 -11.56 3.07
C LEU A 71 9.33 -11.67 2.29
N HIS A 72 8.75 -10.55 1.85
CA HIS A 72 7.49 -10.54 1.08
C HIS A 72 7.63 -11.24 -0.28
N ARG A 73 8.81 -11.24 -0.91
CA ARG A 73 9.04 -12.05 -2.12
C ARG A 73 8.94 -13.55 -1.87
N LEU A 74 9.25 -14.01 -0.66
CA LEU A 74 9.06 -15.41 -0.26
C LEU A 74 7.59 -15.72 0.03
N LEU A 75 6.93 -14.82 0.79
CA LEU A 75 5.55 -15.01 1.23
C LEU A 75 4.51 -14.79 0.12
N ASN A 76 4.84 -13.97 -0.88
CA ASN A 76 3.93 -13.61 -1.97
C ASN A 76 4.51 -13.99 -3.34
N PRO A 77 4.68 -15.29 -3.64
CA PRO A 77 5.23 -15.71 -4.92
C PRO A 77 4.35 -15.33 -6.12
N GLY A 78 3.04 -15.14 -5.92
CA GLY A 78 2.11 -14.66 -6.95
C GLY A 78 2.39 -13.22 -7.42
N ALA A 79 3.29 -12.51 -6.73
CA ALA A 79 3.70 -11.18 -7.15
C ALA A 79 4.57 -11.17 -8.43
N PHE A 80 5.05 -12.33 -8.89
CA PHE A 80 5.96 -12.46 -10.03
C PHE A 80 5.49 -13.52 -11.04
N PRO A 81 5.70 -13.29 -12.35
CA PRO A 81 6.25 -12.08 -12.96
C PRO A 81 5.34 -10.85 -12.76
N THR A 82 5.92 -9.64 -12.76
CA THR A 82 5.22 -8.40 -12.37
C THR A 82 4.01 -8.09 -13.27
N GLU A 83 4.05 -8.52 -14.52
CA GLU A 83 3.02 -8.31 -15.54
C GLU A 83 1.74 -9.08 -15.22
N ALA A 84 1.87 -10.27 -14.62
CA ALA A 84 0.77 -11.12 -14.19
C ALA A 84 0.26 -10.76 -12.79
N ASN A 85 0.89 -9.82 -12.11
CA ASN A 85 0.56 -9.47 -10.73
C ASN A 85 -0.67 -8.54 -10.69
N PRO A 86 -1.84 -9.02 -10.22
CA PRO A 86 -3.06 -8.23 -10.16
C PRO A 86 -2.99 -7.11 -9.11
N LEU A 87 -2.02 -7.14 -8.21
CA LEU A 87 -1.75 -6.09 -7.21
C LEU A 87 -0.71 -5.06 -7.69
N LYS A 88 -0.30 -5.12 -8.97
CA LYS A 88 0.58 -4.11 -9.61
C LYS A 88 0.00 -3.53 -10.89
N ASN A 89 -0.73 -4.36 -11.64
CA ASN A 89 -1.46 -3.92 -12.82
C ASN A 89 -2.86 -3.43 -12.40
N LYS A 90 -3.11 -2.12 -12.49
CA LYS A 90 -4.35 -1.49 -12.01
C LYS A 90 -5.58 -1.87 -12.83
N GLN A 91 -5.43 -2.15 -14.12
CA GLN A 91 -6.54 -2.65 -14.94
C GLN A 91 -6.89 -4.09 -14.56
N LEU A 92 -5.88 -4.95 -14.40
CA LEU A 92 -6.08 -6.33 -13.95
C LEU A 92 -6.71 -6.38 -12.56
N PHE A 93 -6.25 -5.51 -11.65
CA PHE A 93 -6.86 -5.31 -10.34
C PHE A 93 -8.36 -5.03 -10.44
N ALA A 94 -8.73 -3.99 -11.20
CA ALA A 94 -10.11 -3.55 -11.32
C ALA A 94 -11.01 -4.64 -11.94
N ARG A 95 -10.53 -5.33 -12.98
CA ARG A 95 -11.25 -6.45 -13.62
C ARG A 95 -11.45 -7.61 -12.66
N HIS A 96 -10.39 -8.03 -11.95
CA HIS A 96 -10.45 -9.15 -11.01
C HIS A 96 -11.38 -8.84 -9.84
N ALA A 97 -11.30 -7.64 -9.28
CA ALA A 97 -12.16 -7.21 -8.18
C ALA A 97 -13.63 -7.11 -8.61
N ALA A 98 -13.92 -6.54 -9.79
CA ALA A 98 -15.27 -6.48 -10.33
C ALA A 98 -15.85 -7.88 -10.59
N ALA A 99 -15.07 -8.79 -11.16
CA ALA A 99 -15.47 -10.19 -11.39
C ALA A 99 -15.76 -10.94 -10.07
N ALA A 100 -15.10 -10.56 -8.98
CA ALA A 100 -15.34 -11.08 -7.64
C ALA A 100 -16.51 -10.38 -6.89
N GLY A 101 -17.23 -9.46 -7.54
CA GLY A 101 -18.33 -8.72 -6.92
C GLY A 101 -17.90 -7.75 -5.82
N LEU A 102 -16.64 -7.31 -5.83
CA LEU A 102 -16.12 -6.36 -4.85
C LEU A 102 -16.46 -4.92 -5.28
N PRO A 103 -16.93 -4.06 -4.35
CA PRO A 103 -17.06 -2.63 -4.61
C PRO A 103 -15.72 -2.00 -5.03
N VAL A 104 -15.67 -1.48 -6.26
CA VAL A 104 -14.52 -0.77 -6.83
C VAL A 104 -14.99 0.50 -7.54
N PRO A 105 -14.11 1.50 -7.75
CA PRO A 105 -14.47 2.67 -8.53
C PRO A 105 -14.88 2.29 -9.96
N ASP A 106 -15.95 2.91 -10.47
CA ASP A 106 -16.31 2.81 -11.90
C ASP A 106 -15.08 3.19 -12.74
N SER A 107 -14.68 2.28 -13.62
CA SER A 107 -13.43 2.34 -14.35
C SER A 107 -13.71 2.22 -15.84
N PHE A 108 -13.06 3.07 -16.64
CA PHE A 108 -13.16 2.97 -18.09
C PHE A 108 -12.61 1.64 -18.60
N ALA A 109 -13.42 0.94 -19.39
CA ALA A 109 -13.06 -0.26 -20.12
C ALA A 109 -13.42 -0.06 -21.60
N LEU A 110 -12.39 -0.08 -22.45
CA LEU A 110 -12.54 0.18 -23.88
C LEU A 110 -13.45 -0.85 -24.56
N GLU A 111 -13.48 -2.08 -24.03
CA GLU A 111 -14.32 -3.17 -24.54
C GLU A 111 -15.82 -2.96 -24.28
N ALA A 112 -16.19 -2.05 -23.36
CA ALA A 112 -17.57 -1.86 -22.93
C ALA A 112 -18.20 -0.57 -23.48
N ILE A 113 -17.42 0.49 -23.67
CA ILE A 113 -17.92 1.82 -24.06
C ILE A 113 -16.79 2.65 -24.67
N ASP A 114 -17.11 3.53 -25.63
CA ASP A 114 -16.15 4.50 -26.12
C ASP A 114 -15.82 5.56 -25.05
N ILE A 115 -14.61 6.12 -25.12
CA ILE A 115 -14.13 7.05 -24.09
C ILE A 115 -14.96 8.35 -24.03
N ALA A 116 -15.50 8.83 -25.16
CA ALA A 116 -16.28 10.06 -25.18
C ALA A 116 -17.62 9.87 -24.45
N SER A 117 -18.34 8.78 -24.75
CA SER A 117 -19.57 8.40 -24.07
C SER A 117 -19.34 8.14 -22.59
N TRP A 118 -18.24 7.48 -22.22
CA TRP A 118 -17.91 7.27 -20.81
C TRP A 118 -17.65 8.60 -20.09
N LEU A 119 -16.84 9.49 -20.67
CA LEU A 119 -16.52 10.81 -20.11
C LEU A 119 -17.73 11.75 -20.03
N HIS A 120 -18.75 11.57 -20.87
CA HIS A 120 -19.99 12.35 -20.79
C HIS A 120 -20.75 12.11 -19.48
N ARG A 121 -20.58 10.92 -18.88
CA ARG A 121 -21.21 10.54 -17.61
C ARG A 121 -20.41 10.98 -16.38
N GLN A 122 -19.26 11.63 -16.57
CA GLN A 122 -18.35 11.97 -15.48
C GLN A 122 -18.20 13.49 -15.33
N SER A 123 -18.22 13.96 -14.10
CA SER A 123 -17.85 15.33 -13.73
C SER A 123 -16.39 15.42 -13.27
N ILE A 124 -15.89 14.40 -12.57
CA ILE A 124 -14.52 14.35 -12.05
C ILE A 124 -13.97 12.94 -12.27
N ILE A 125 -12.75 12.86 -12.80
CA ILE A 125 -12.05 11.59 -13.03
C ILE A 125 -10.67 11.59 -12.39
N ILE A 126 -10.20 10.40 -12.05
CA ILE A 126 -8.84 10.13 -11.60
C ILE A 126 -8.16 9.20 -12.61
N ALA A 127 -7.02 9.63 -13.12
CA ALA A 127 -6.18 8.87 -14.04
C ALA A 127 -4.93 8.38 -13.30
N LYS A 128 -4.70 7.07 -13.26
CA LYS A 128 -3.63 6.44 -12.46
C LYS A 128 -2.74 5.56 -13.35
N PRO A 129 -1.43 5.81 -13.44
CA PRO A 129 -0.51 4.90 -14.12
C PRO A 129 -0.39 3.58 -13.34
N SER A 130 -0.20 2.49 -14.07
CA SER A 130 0.17 1.20 -13.48
C SER A 130 1.66 1.13 -13.15
N TYR A 131 2.05 0.16 -12.32
CA TYR A 131 3.45 -0.10 -11.92
C TYR A 131 4.15 1.04 -11.15
N CYS A 132 3.49 2.17 -10.94
CA CYS A 132 3.91 3.22 -10.02
C CYS A 132 3.59 2.87 -8.56
N SER A 133 4.10 3.68 -7.62
CA SER A 133 3.82 3.53 -6.18
C SER A 133 3.66 4.90 -5.53
N LYS A 134 3.09 4.94 -4.31
CA LYS A 134 2.96 6.18 -3.51
C LYS A 134 2.22 7.32 -4.25
N GLY A 135 1.25 6.97 -5.10
CA GLY A 135 0.46 7.95 -5.86
C GLY A 135 1.25 8.75 -6.92
N GLN A 136 2.44 8.28 -7.33
CA GLN A 136 3.19 8.91 -8.42
C GLN A 136 2.40 8.88 -9.72
N GLY A 137 2.30 10.03 -10.39
CA GLY A 137 1.60 10.19 -11.67
C GLY A 137 0.07 10.14 -11.62
N VAL A 138 -0.53 10.09 -10.42
CA VAL A 138 -2.00 10.20 -10.29
C VAL A 138 -2.43 11.64 -10.58
N VAL A 139 -3.35 11.81 -11.53
CA VAL A 139 -3.87 13.10 -11.95
C VAL A 139 -5.39 13.13 -11.83
N ARG A 140 -5.93 14.26 -11.36
CA ARG A 140 -7.37 14.54 -11.34
C ARG A 140 -7.71 15.47 -12.50
N PHE A 141 -8.80 15.18 -13.20
CA PHE A 141 -9.43 16.09 -14.12
C PHE A 141 -10.86 16.37 -13.66
N GLU A 142 -11.29 17.62 -13.75
CA GLU A 142 -12.61 18.09 -13.31
C GLU A 142 -13.25 18.92 -14.42
N ARG A 143 -14.55 18.74 -14.64
CA ARG A 143 -15.31 19.50 -15.62
C ARG A 143 -15.91 20.74 -14.95
N LYS A 144 -15.46 21.94 -15.35
CA LYS A 144 -15.98 23.24 -14.88
C LYS A 144 -16.47 24.07 -16.06
N GLY A 145 -17.69 24.59 -15.97
CA GLY A 145 -18.29 25.40 -17.05
C GLY A 145 -18.27 24.68 -18.41
N GLY A 146 -18.48 23.35 -18.41
CA GLY A 146 -18.47 22.51 -19.61
C GLY A 146 -17.09 22.04 -20.10
N ARG A 147 -15.98 22.66 -19.64
CA ARG A 147 -14.61 22.33 -20.06
C ARG A 147 -13.88 21.49 -19.01
N TRP A 148 -13.00 20.60 -19.45
CA TRP A 148 -12.13 19.85 -18.55
C TRP A 148 -10.95 20.71 -18.09
N GLU A 149 -10.58 20.56 -16.82
CA GLU A 149 -9.39 21.17 -16.22
C GLU A 149 -8.55 20.08 -15.55
N GLY A 150 -7.24 20.13 -15.76
CA GLY A 150 -6.24 19.34 -15.03
C GLY A 150 -5.38 20.21 -14.11
N ALA A 151 -4.28 19.64 -13.61
CA ALA A 151 -3.35 20.38 -12.75
C ALA A 151 -2.68 21.59 -13.44
N GLU A 152 -2.55 21.54 -14.77
CA GLU A 152 -1.92 22.60 -15.59
C GLU A 152 -2.95 23.59 -16.16
N GLY A 153 -4.22 23.48 -15.77
CA GLY A 153 -5.32 24.32 -16.26
C GLY A 153 -6.24 23.62 -17.25
N PRO A 154 -7.01 24.38 -18.06
CA PRO A 154 -7.98 23.84 -19.01
C PRO A 154 -7.33 22.93 -20.06
N ILE A 155 -8.03 21.85 -20.43
CA ILE A 155 -7.62 20.89 -21.45
C ILE A 155 -8.77 20.66 -22.45
N ALA A 156 -8.45 20.69 -23.75
CA ALA A 156 -9.42 20.39 -24.80
C ALA A 156 -9.83 18.91 -24.77
N ASP A 157 -11.08 18.61 -25.10
CA ASP A 157 -11.65 17.25 -25.04
C ASP A 157 -10.81 16.22 -25.85
N ASP A 158 -10.37 16.57 -27.07
CA ASP A 158 -9.53 15.69 -27.88
C ASP A 158 -8.16 15.40 -27.24
N ALA A 159 -7.52 16.43 -26.68
CA ALA A 159 -6.24 16.29 -26.00
C ALA A 159 -6.38 15.43 -24.73
N LEU A 160 -7.46 15.61 -23.98
CA LEU A 160 -7.77 14.77 -22.82
C LEU A 160 -7.99 13.31 -23.24
N ARG A 161 -8.83 13.06 -24.25
CA ARG A 161 -9.08 11.71 -24.77
C ARG A 161 -7.79 11.02 -25.20
N ALA A 162 -6.96 11.68 -25.99
CA ALA A 162 -5.67 11.15 -26.43
C ALA A 162 -4.76 10.80 -25.25
N ARG A 163 -4.65 11.68 -24.25
CA ARG A 163 -3.84 11.47 -23.04
C ARG A 163 -4.34 10.27 -22.23
N LEU A 164 -5.65 10.15 -22.04
CA LEU A 164 -6.26 9.05 -21.29
C LEU A 164 -6.12 7.71 -22.02
N LEU A 165 -6.34 7.66 -23.33
CA LEU A 165 -6.13 6.45 -24.13
C LEU A 165 -4.66 6.01 -24.14
N ALA A 166 -3.72 6.95 -24.25
CA ALA A 166 -2.29 6.65 -24.15
C ALA A 166 -1.92 6.06 -22.78
N LEU A 167 -2.45 6.63 -21.69
CA LEU A 167 -2.29 6.08 -20.34
C LEU A 167 -2.87 4.67 -20.22
N TRP A 168 -4.06 4.45 -20.78
CA TRP A 168 -4.75 3.17 -20.74
C TRP A 168 -3.99 2.10 -21.54
N ALA A 169 -3.45 2.44 -22.71
CA ALA A 169 -2.71 1.52 -23.56
C ALA A 169 -1.46 0.92 -22.88
N VAL A 170 -0.84 1.65 -21.96
CA VAL A 170 0.31 1.17 -21.16
C VAL A 170 -0.11 0.51 -19.84
N GLY A 171 -1.41 0.24 -19.66
CA GLY A 171 -1.98 -0.46 -18.53
C GLY A 171 -2.49 0.44 -17.39
N GLY A 172 -2.51 1.75 -17.55
CA GLY A 172 -3.08 2.67 -16.56
C GLY A 172 -4.60 2.54 -16.46
N VAL A 173 -5.17 3.00 -15.35
CA VAL A 173 -6.62 2.98 -15.11
C VAL A 173 -7.18 4.40 -15.05
N ILE A 174 -8.36 4.58 -15.61
CA ILE A 174 -9.12 5.83 -15.56
C ILE A 174 -10.40 5.52 -14.80
N GLN A 175 -10.65 6.25 -13.72
CA GLN A 175 -11.73 5.95 -12.79
C GLN A 175 -12.56 7.19 -12.51
N ARG A 176 -13.84 6.99 -12.20
CA ARG A 176 -14.67 8.00 -11.55
C ARG A 176 -13.97 8.44 -10.26
N CYS A 177 -13.95 9.75 -9.99
CA CYS A 177 -13.51 10.24 -8.68
C CYS A 177 -14.57 9.89 -7.64
N LEU A 178 -14.17 9.20 -6.58
CA LEU A 178 -15.05 8.90 -5.45
C LEU A 178 -15.24 10.14 -4.58
N ALA A 179 -16.44 10.29 -4.04
CA ALA A 179 -16.72 11.29 -3.00
C ALA A 179 -16.17 10.80 -1.64
N THR A 180 -15.72 11.75 -0.83
CA THR A 180 -15.32 11.48 0.56
C THR A 180 -16.58 11.37 1.42
N HIS A 181 -16.62 10.39 2.33
CA HIS A 181 -17.67 10.29 3.34
C HIS A 181 -17.78 11.59 4.16
N ASP A 182 -18.99 12.10 4.39
CA ASP A 182 -19.23 13.42 4.99
C ASP A 182 -18.53 13.60 6.35
N ALA A 183 -18.59 12.58 7.21
CA ALA A 183 -17.90 12.57 8.52
C ALA A 183 -16.37 12.76 8.47
N LEU A 184 -15.74 12.61 7.30
CA LEU A 184 -14.30 12.75 7.08
C LEU A 184 -13.94 13.93 6.16
N ALA A 185 -14.92 14.66 5.64
CA ALA A 185 -14.69 15.69 4.62
C ALA A 185 -13.79 16.82 5.13
N ASP A 186 -13.96 17.23 6.39
CA ASP A 186 -13.13 18.24 7.06
C ASP A 186 -11.76 17.70 7.51
N MET A 187 -11.59 16.38 7.58
CA MET A 187 -10.36 15.69 7.95
C MET A 187 -9.49 15.30 6.75
N SER A 188 -10.04 15.22 5.54
CA SER A 188 -9.30 14.85 4.33
C SER A 188 -9.75 15.68 3.11
N PRO A 189 -9.54 17.00 3.13
CA PRO A 189 -9.93 17.86 2.01
C PRO A 189 -9.13 17.52 0.75
N GLY A 190 -9.82 17.44 -0.39
CA GLY A 190 -9.19 17.34 -1.72
C GLY A 190 -8.69 15.94 -2.13
N ALA A 191 -8.69 14.96 -1.22
CA ALA A 191 -8.41 13.56 -1.58
C ALA A 191 -9.24 12.59 -0.73
N LEU A 192 -9.63 11.48 -1.35
CA LEU A 192 -10.37 10.40 -0.69
C LEU A 192 -9.52 9.82 0.45
N PRO A 193 -9.99 9.85 1.71
CA PRO A 193 -9.33 9.17 2.81
C PRO A 193 -9.42 7.67 2.61
N THR A 194 -8.33 6.97 2.92
CA THR A 194 -8.29 5.51 2.83
C THR A 194 -7.87 4.86 4.14
N LEU A 195 -8.60 3.82 4.51
CA LEU A 195 -8.19 2.88 5.54
C LEU A 195 -7.23 1.87 4.91
N ARG A 196 -5.97 1.88 5.36
CA ARG A 196 -5.03 0.79 5.12
C ARG A 196 -5.42 -0.39 6.00
N VAL A 197 -5.81 -1.50 5.39
CA VAL A 197 -6.01 -2.79 6.10
C VAL A 197 -4.94 -3.76 5.63
N VAL A 198 -4.03 -4.17 6.52
CA VAL A 198 -3.05 -5.22 6.23
C VAL A 198 -3.63 -6.56 6.65
N THR A 199 -3.87 -7.43 5.67
CA THR A 199 -4.39 -8.78 5.90
C THR A 199 -3.28 -9.81 5.70
N CYS A 200 -3.29 -10.86 6.51
CA CYS A 200 -2.39 -12.01 6.40
C CYS A 200 -3.22 -13.29 6.49
N LEU A 201 -2.83 -14.36 5.80
CA LEU A 201 -3.40 -15.67 6.06
C LEU A 201 -3.00 -16.09 7.47
N ASP A 202 -3.95 -16.57 8.26
CA ASP A 202 -3.71 -17.16 9.57
C ASP A 202 -3.08 -18.55 9.45
N GLU A 203 -2.91 -19.22 10.58
CA GLU A 203 -2.31 -20.55 10.67
C GLU A 203 -3.11 -21.66 9.96
N VAL A 204 -4.41 -21.43 9.69
CA VAL A 204 -5.29 -22.37 8.98
C VAL A 204 -5.60 -21.92 7.55
N GLY A 205 -5.02 -20.82 7.09
CA GLY A 205 -5.16 -20.30 5.72
C GLY A 205 -6.36 -19.37 5.50
N THR A 206 -6.97 -18.84 6.57
CA THR A 206 -8.05 -17.84 6.50
C THR A 206 -7.47 -16.42 6.59
N PRO A 207 -7.92 -15.45 5.76
CA PRO A 207 -7.48 -14.07 5.91
C PRO A 207 -7.85 -13.47 7.28
N GLU A 208 -6.90 -12.79 7.91
CA GLU A 208 -7.04 -12.07 9.16
C GLU A 208 -6.57 -10.62 8.99
N ALA A 209 -7.32 -9.64 9.49
CA ALA A 209 -6.93 -8.24 9.48
C ALA A 209 -5.99 -7.96 10.66
N CYS A 210 -4.71 -7.74 10.36
CA CYS A 210 -3.65 -7.72 11.38
C CYS A 210 -3.19 -6.32 11.77
N ALA A 211 -3.41 -5.31 10.92
CA ALA A 211 -3.04 -3.93 11.20
C ALA A 211 -3.88 -2.95 10.39
N LEU A 212 -4.17 -1.80 11.01
CA LEU A 212 -4.95 -0.72 10.44
C LEU A 212 -4.17 0.61 10.49
N ALA A 213 -4.35 1.45 9.47
CA ALA A 213 -4.05 2.88 9.60
C ALA A 213 -4.96 3.69 8.70
N LEU A 214 -5.52 4.78 9.23
CA LEU A 214 -6.26 5.73 8.42
C LEU A 214 -5.29 6.76 7.84
N ARG A 215 -5.40 7.01 6.54
CA ARG A 215 -4.64 8.04 5.82
C ARG A 215 -5.58 9.17 5.43
N LEU A 216 -5.12 10.40 5.65
CA LEU A 216 -5.90 11.60 5.39
C LEU A 216 -5.05 12.58 4.59
N SER A 217 -5.65 13.24 3.61
CA SER A 217 -5.05 14.40 2.95
C SER A 217 -4.65 15.46 3.99
N ALA A 218 -3.52 16.14 3.79
CA ALA A 218 -3.20 17.37 4.53
C ALA A 218 -3.74 18.64 3.84
N GLY A 219 -4.50 18.49 2.75
CA GLY A 219 -5.05 19.60 1.95
C GLY A 219 -4.13 20.12 0.84
N GLY A 220 -3.15 19.32 0.42
CA GLY A 220 -2.30 19.65 -0.73
C GLY A 220 -3.04 19.52 -2.07
N GLY A 221 -2.51 20.13 -3.14
CA GLY A 221 -3.14 20.13 -4.47
C GLY A 221 -3.15 18.77 -5.20
N ARG A 222 -2.48 17.74 -4.66
CA ARG A 222 -2.46 16.39 -5.26
C ARG A 222 -3.63 15.56 -4.73
N PRO A 223 -4.34 14.79 -5.59
CA PRO A 223 -5.51 14.01 -5.19
C PRO A 223 -5.11 12.67 -4.55
N VAL A 224 -4.21 12.69 -3.57
CA VAL A 224 -3.69 11.50 -2.88
C VAL A 224 -3.55 11.78 -1.39
N ASP A 225 -3.78 10.77 -0.56
CA ASP A 225 -3.69 10.82 0.91
C ASP A 225 -2.40 10.17 1.47
N ASN A 226 -1.48 9.75 0.59
CA ASN A 226 -0.31 8.97 1.00
C ASN A 226 0.63 9.78 1.90
N PHE A 227 1.04 9.22 3.05
CA PHE A 227 1.98 9.84 3.99
C PHE A 227 3.28 10.35 3.34
N ASN A 228 3.85 9.60 2.38
CA ASN A 228 5.06 10.01 1.67
C ASN A 228 4.86 11.23 0.75
N ALA A 229 3.62 11.65 0.53
CA ALA A 229 3.27 12.86 -0.23
C ALA A 229 3.02 14.07 0.69
N GLY A 230 3.36 13.98 1.99
CA GLY A 230 3.20 15.08 2.96
C GLY A 230 1.87 15.06 3.72
N ASN A 231 1.14 13.95 3.64
CA ASN A 231 -0.18 13.78 4.23
C ASN A 231 -0.12 13.17 5.64
N LEU A 232 -1.30 12.98 6.24
CA LEU A 232 -1.45 12.50 7.61
C LEU A 232 -1.66 10.98 7.66
N VAL A 233 -1.23 10.37 8.75
CA VAL A 233 -1.55 8.97 9.06
C VAL A 233 -1.77 8.78 10.56
N LEU A 234 -2.71 7.91 10.92
CA LEU A 234 -3.06 7.66 12.31
C LEU A 234 -3.45 6.19 12.53
N SER A 235 -3.36 5.76 13.78
CA SER A 235 -3.93 4.48 14.22
C SER A 235 -5.44 4.59 14.37
N VAL A 236 -6.10 3.44 14.32
CA VAL A 236 -7.51 3.26 14.66
C VAL A 236 -7.54 2.24 15.79
N ASP A 237 -8.20 2.56 16.89
CA ASP A 237 -8.33 1.61 18.01
C ASP A 237 -9.42 0.56 17.76
N ALA A 238 -9.59 -0.36 18.71
CA ALA A 238 -10.53 -1.47 18.59
C ALA A 238 -12.01 -1.02 18.55
N ASP A 239 -12.30 0.16 19.12
CA ASP A 239 -13.64 0.76 19.13
C ASP A 239 -13.86 1.68 17.93
N GLY A 240 -12.88 1.77 17.03
CA GLY A 240 -12.94 2.54 15.80
C GLY A 240 -12.66 4.03 15.95
N HIS A 241 -12.07 4.46 17.05
CA HIS A 241 -11.67 5.86 17.25
C HIS A 241 -10.28 6.14 16.67
N CYS A 242 -10.15 7.35 16.14
CA CYS A 242 -8.91 7.90 15.62
C CYS A 242 -7.90 8.10 16.76
N GLY A 243 -6.76 7.42 16.67
CA GLY A 243 -5.66 7.54 17.62
C GLY A 243 -4.74 8.75 17.37
N PRO A 244 -3.48 8.69 17.82
CA PRO A 244 -2.48 9.72 17.54
C PRO A 244 -2.22 9.89 16.04
N VAL A 245 -2.23 11.15 15.57
CA VAL A 245 -1.97 11.49 14.16
C VAL A 245 -0.54 11.95 13.96
N TRP A 246 0.04 11.49 12.86
CA TRP A 246 1.40 11.76 12.46
C TRP A 246 1.45 12.41 11.08
N ARG A 247 2.39 13.35 10.92
CA ARG A 247 2.82 13.92 9.64
C ARG A 247 4.33 13.89 9.54
N ALA A 248 4.85 13.95 8.32
CA ALA A 248 6.29 14.12 8.13
C ALA A 248 6.73 15.55 8.51
N GLY A 249 7.78 15.66 9.33
CA GLY A 249 8.49 16.89 9.61
C GLY A 249 9.48 17.28 8.50
N PRO A 250 10.06 18.50 8.56
CA PRO A 250 10.99 19.00 7.53
C PRO A 250 12.24 18.12 7.34
N ASP A 251 12.72 17.47 8.40
CA ASP A 251 13.86 16.55 8.42
C ASP A 251 13.45 15.08 8.17
N GLY A 252 12.14 14.83 8.02
CA GLY A 252 11.55 13.50 7.88
C GLY A 252 11.25 12.78 9.20
N ALA A 253 11.50 13.39 10.36
CA ALA A 253 11.02 12.86 11.64
C ALA A 253 9.49 13.00 11.74
N PRO A 254 8.78 12.08 12.42
CA PRO A 254 7.34 12.15 12.53
C PRO A 254 6.97 13.23 13.56
N ILE A 255 6.05 14.11 13.19
CA ILE A 255 5.49 15.13 14.09
C ILE A 255 4.08 14.71 14.45
N ARG A 256 3.77 14.70 15.75
CA ARG A 256 2.41 14.47 16.22
C ARG A 256 1.57 15.72 16.02
N CYS A 257 0.33 15.54 15.58
CA CYS A 257 -0.64 16.62 15.47
C CYS A 257 -2.01 16.11 15.93
N ASP A 258 -2.79 16.94 16.61
CA ASP A 258 -4.15 16.57 17.02
C ASP A 258 -5.21 17.26 16.13
N ARG A 259 -4.76 18.20 15.29
CA ARG A 259 -5.60 18.99 14.37
C ARG A 259 -5.10 18.88 12.93
N HIS A 260 -6.05 18.90 12.00
CA HIS A 260 -5.76 18.97 10.57
C HIS A 260 -5.07 20.30 10.21
N PRO A 261 -3.96 20.30 9.46
CA PRO A 261 -3.14 21.50 9.24
C PRO A 261 -3.83 22.58 8.38
N LEU A 262 -4.72 22.21 7.46
CA LEU A 262 -5.49 23.17 6.65
C LEU A 262 -6.80 23.63 7.32
N THR A 263 -7.67 22.68 7.69
CA THR A 263 -9.03 22.96 8.20
C THR A 263 -9.10 23.26 9.69
N GLY A 264 -8.08 22.91 10.49
CA GLY A 264 -8.09 23.05 11.96
C GLY A 264 -8.97 22.04 12.70
N ALA A 265 -9.63 21.12 11.97
CA ALA A 265 -10.50 20.09 12.54
C ALA A 265 -9.74 19.19 13.52
N ILE A 266 -10.37 18.85 14.65
CA ILE A 266 -9.81 17.90 15.62
C ILE A 266 -9.98 16.49 15.03
N ILE A 267 -8.89 15.73 14.98
CA ILE A 267 -8.89 14.37 14.42
C ILE A 267 -8.98 13.32 15.52
N SER A 268 -8.15 13.42 16.55
CA SER A 268 -8.07 12.40 17.60
C SER A 268 -9.42 12.24 18.33
N GLY A 269 -9.80 11.00 18.56
CA GLY A 269 -11.07 10.61 19.20
C GLY A 269 -12.29 10.63 18.27
N ARG A 270 -12.16 11.00 16.99
CA ARG A 270 -13.27 10.85 16.03
C ARG A 270 -13.46 9.39 15.62
N LEU A 271 -14.71 8.99 15.41
CA LEU A 271 -15.03 7.67 14.87
C LEU A 271 -14.71 7.58 13.39
N VAL A 272 -14.16 6.43 12.98
CA VAL A 272 -14.00 6.07 11.57
C VAL A 272 -15.33 5.48 11.06
N PRO A 273 -15.98 6.09 10.05
CA PRO A 273 -17.23 5.56 9.51
C PRO A 273 -17.01 4.22 8.82
N ASP A 274 -18.00 3.34 8.93
CA ASP A 274 -18.06 2.04 8.25
C ASP A 274 -16.83 1.13 8.46
N LEU A 275 -16.16 1.24 9.62
CA LEU A 275 -14.92 0.52 9.89
C LEU A 275 -15.05 -0.99 9.70
N ASP A 276 -16.07 -1.61 10.31
CA ASP A 276 -16.30 -3.05 10.22
C ASP A 276 -16.57 -3.48 8.77
N ALA A 277 -17.35 -2.70 8.03
CA ALA A 277 -17.62 -2.95 6.62
C ALA A 277 -16.34 -2.83 5.77
N ALA A 278 -15.46 -1.88 6.08
CA ALA A 278 -14.19 -1.68 5.40
C ALA A 278 -13.21 -2.84 5.66
N VAL A 279 -13.15 -3.32 6.91
CA VAL A 279 -12.36 -4.51 7.29
C VAL A 279 -12.92 -5.76 6.61
N ALA A 280 -14.23 -5.97 6.65
CA ALA A 280 -14.89 -7.08 5.97
C ALA A 280 -14.64 -7.06 4.46
N LEU A 281 -14.66 -5.88 3.83
CA LEU A 281 -14.31 -5.73 2.42
C LEU A 281 -12.86 -6.17 2.14
N ALA A 282 -11.90 -5.77 2.98
CA ALA A 282 -10.51 -6.18 2.83
C ALA A 282 -10.31 -7.70 2.97
N LEU A 283 -11.03 -8.35 3.89
CA LEU A 283 -10.98 -9.80 4.07
C LEU A 283 -11.55 -10.55 2.85
N ARG A 284 -12.71 -10.10 2.33
CA ARG A 284 -13.26 -10.64 1.07
C ARG A 284 -12.32 -10.43 -0.10
N ALA A 285 -11.68 -9.26 -0.18
CA ALA A 285 -10.67 -8.98 -1.19
C ALA A 285 -9.47 -9.92 -1.07
N HIS A 286 -8.97 -10.21 0.13
CA HIS A 286 -7.90 -11.20 0.30
C HIS A 286 -8.34 -12.58 -0.20
N LEU A 287 -9.53 -13.06 0.15
CA LEU A 287 -10.03 -14.33 -0.38
C LEU A 287 -10.02 -14.36 -1.92
N ALA A 288 -10.49 -13.30 -2.57
CA ALA A 288 -10.52 -13.20 -4.02
C ALA A 288 -9.12 -13.16 -4.67
N PHE A 289 -8.12 -12.60 -3.98
CA PHE A 289 -6.75 -12.42 -4.50
C PHE A 289 -5.73 -13.37 -3.86
N ARG A 290 -6.14 -14.42 -3.13
CA ARG A 290 -5.25 -15.23 -2.28
C ARG A 290 -4.22 -16.06 -3.03
N SER A 291 -4.40 -16.30 -4.33
CA SER A 291 -3.53 -17.20 -5.11
C SER A 291 -2.09 -16.70 -5.16
N GLY A 292 -1.22 -17.30 -4.35
CA GLY A 292 0.18 -16.90 -4.23
C GLY A 292 0.41 -15.63 -3.40
N PHE A 293 -0.56 -15.20 -2.58
CA PHE A 293 -0.44 -14.01 -1.72
C PHE A 293 -0.84 -14.32 -0.28
N THR A 294 0.17 -14.45 0.57
CA THR A 294 0.03 -14.67 2.02
C THR A 294 -0.31 -13.37 2.76
N VAL A 295 0.25 -12.24 2.34
CA VAL A 295 0.03 -10.93 2.98
C VAL A 295 -0.29 -9.84 1.94
N ILE A 296 -1.31 -9.04 2.19
CA ILE A 296 -1.72 -7.96 1.29
C ILE A 296 -2.08 -6.71 2.10
N GLY A 297 -1.64 -5.53 1.64
CA GLY A 297 -2.13 -4.26 2.15
C GLY A 297 -3.20 -3.67 1.25
N TRP A 298 -4.42 -3.55 1.76
CA TRP A 298 -5.55 -2.98 1.05
C TRP A 298 -5.71 -1.51 1.38
N ASP A 299 -5.96 -0.70 0.35
CA ASP A 299 -6.37 0.69 0.49
C ASP A 299 -7.88 0.73 0.24
N VAL A 300 -8.66 0.91 1.30
CA VAL A 300 -10.12 0.97 1.25
C VAL A 300 -10.55 2.43 1.39
N GLY A 301 -11.17 2.98 0.35
CA GLY A 301 -11.73 4.34 0.36
C GLY A 301 -13.05 4.39 1.11
N LEU A 302 -13.24 5.45 1.90
CA LEU A 302 -14.44 5.65 2.70
C LEU A 302 -15.33 6.69 2.00
N THR A 303 -16.46 6.24 1.43
CA THR A 303 -17.40 7.07 0.64
C THR A 303 -18.79 7.09 1.30
N PRO A 304 -19.67 8.04 0.92
CA PRO A 304 -21.05 8.08 1.45
C PRO A 304 -21.87 6.82 1.15
N GLU A 305 -21.56 6.11 0.07
CA GLU A 305 -22.23 4.86 -0.34
C GLU A 305 -21.61 3.61 0.31
N GLY A 306 -20.64 3.80 1.21
CA GLY A 306 -19.91 2.74 1.91
C GLY A 306 -18.49 2.50 1.39
N PRO A 307 -17.78 1.53 1.97
CA PRO A 307 -16.37 1.28 1.65
C PRO A 307 -16.15 0.78 0.22
N VAL A 308 -15.13 1.32 -0.47
CA VAL A 308 -14.76 0.95 -1.84
C VAL A 308 -13.30 0.55 -1.92
N LEU A 309 -12.99 -0.56 -2.59
CA LEU A 309 -11.62 -1.06 -2.72
C LEU A 309 -10.85 -0.25 -3.78
N VAL A 310 -9.82 0.49 -3.36
CA VAL A 310 -9.08 1.42 -4.24
C VAL A 310 -7.83 0.78 -4.84
N GLU A 311 -7.06 0.06 -4.02
CA GLU A 311 -5.80 -0.58 -4.43
C GLU A 311 -5.45 -1.73 -3.48
N GLY A 312 -4.81 -2.78 -3.99
CA GLY A 312 -4.16 -3.82 -3.20
C GLY A 312 -2.64 -3.79 -3.40
N ASN A 313 -1.89 -4.09 -2.34
CA ASN A 313 -0.44 -4.00 -2.33
C ASN A 313 0.17 -5.33 -1.89
N TRP A 314 0.87 -6.04 -2.80
CA TRP A 314 1.56 -7.29 -2.47
C TRP A 314 2.76 -7.11 -1.54
N ASN A 315 3.30 -5.90 -1.43
CA ASN A 315 4.48 -5.59 -0.64
C ASN A 315 4.14 -4.41 0.27
N PRO A 316 3.19 -4.55 1.21
CA PRO A 316 2.77 -3.45 2.06
C PRO A 316 3.96 -2.93 2.89
N GLY A 317 4.08 -1.61 3.02
CA GLY A 317 5.11 -1.01 3.87
C GLY A 317 4.81 -1.26 5.34
N THR A 318 5.84 -1.62 6.10
CA THR A 318 5.73 -1.93 7.55
C THR A 318 6.11 -0.73 8.40
N ASP A 319 6.84 0.24 7.84
CA ASP A 319 7.27 1.47 8.49
C ASP A 319 6.10 2.27 9.08
N ILE A 320 5.06 2.53 8.28
CA ILE A 320 3.88 3.28 8.73
C ILE A 320 3.08 2.51 9.78
N MET A 321 2.93 1.19 9.64
CA MET A 321 2.21 0.39 10.65
C MET A 321 2.95 0.38 12.00
N GLN A 322 4.28 0.29 11.97
CA GLN A 322 5.13 0.37 13.16
C GLN A 322 5.11 1.76 13.79
N LEU A 323 5.03 2.82 12.97
CA LEU A 323 4.88 4.19 13.46
C LEU A 323 3.57 4.37 14.20
N VAL A 324 2.43 4.05 13.57
CA VAL A 324 1.11 4.34 14.17
C VAL A 324 0.77 3.43 15.35
N SER A 325 1.26 2.20 15.34
CA SER A 325 1.10 1.28 16.48
C SER A 325 2.05 1.59 17.64
N GLY A 326 3.17 2.29 17.37
CA GLY A 326 4.24 2.50 18.33
C GLY A 326 4.95 1.21 18.74
N ARG A 327 4.81 0.12 17.96
CA ARG A 327 5.36 -1.21 18.26
C ARG A 327 6.15 -1.75 17.07
N GLY A 328 7.19 -2.53 17.37
CA GLY A 328 7.91 -3.28 16.36
C GLY A 328 7.03 -4.39 15.78
N LEU A 329 7.25 -4.72 14.50
CA LEU A 329 6.44 -5.73 13.82
C LEU A 329 6.51 -7.12 14.47
N ALA A 330 7.65 -7.51 15.05
CA ALA A 330 7.85 -8.82 15.66
C ALA A 330 6.92 -9.06 16.88
N ASP A 331 6.51 -7.99 17.57
CA ASP A 331 5.60 -8.05 18.73
C ASP A 331 4.11 -7.97 18.34
N SER A 332 3.81 -7.95 17.03
CA SER A 332 2.46 -7.84 16.52
C SER A 332 1.90 -9.18 16.07
N ARG A 333 0.57 -9.28 15.94
CA ARG A 333 -0.09 -10.44 15.32
C ARG A 333 0.40 -10.71 13.89
N LEU A 334 0.65 -9.65 13.12
CA LEU A 334 1.26 -9.77 11.78
C LEU A 334 2.66 -10.38 11.83
N GLY A 335 3.47 -10.03 12.84
CA GLY A 335 4.78 -10.61 13.07
C GLY A 335 4.73 -12.09 13.42
N ALA A 336 3.78 -12.48 14.29
CA ALA A 336 3.54 -13.89 14.62
C ALA A 336 3.15 -14.72 13.39
N LEU A 337 2.27 -14.19 12.54
CA LEU A 337 1.89 -14.84 11.28
C LEU A 337 3.04 -14.91 10.28
N TYR A 338 3.87 -13.86 10.16
CA TYR A 338 5.08 -13.95 9.35
C TYR A 338 6.02 -15.06 9.84
N CYS A 339 6.25 -15.17 11.14
CA CYS A 339 7.04 -16.26 11.72
C CYS A 339 6.44 -17.62 11.40
N HIS A 340 5.13 -17.79 11.54
CA HIS A 340 4.43 -19.02 11.16
C HIS A 340 4.69 -19.37 9.70
N HIS A 341 4.42 -18.45 8.76
CA HIS A 341 4.57 -18.73 7.33
C HIS A 341 6.02 -18.96 6.91
N LEU A 342 6.98 -18.28 7.52
CA LEU A 342 8.40 -18.52 7.24
C LEU A 342 8.84 -19.93 7.68
N ARG A 343 8.40 -20.39 8.85
CA ARG A 343 8.74 -21.73 9.36
C ARG A 343 8.12 -22.86 8.53
N HIS A 344 6.97 -22.62 7.91
CA HIS A 344 6.27 -23.60 7.07
C HIS A 344 6.52 -23.41 5.57
N LEU A 345 7.40 -22.48 5.20
CA LEU A 345 7.71 -22.21 3.80
C LEU A 345 8.46 -23.41 3.20
N PRO A 346 8.05 -23.96 2.04
CA PRO A 346 8.68 -25.13 1.47
C PRO A 346 10.16 -24.87 1.12
N PRO A 347 11.08 -25.84 1.33
CA PRO A 347 12.52 -25.68 1.09
C PRO A 347 12.87 -25.10 -0.29
N GLN A 348 12.12 -25.48 -1.32
CA GLN A 348 12.33 -25.04 -2.70
C GLN A 348 12.17 -23.52 -2.84
N ARG A 349 11.31 -22.88 -2.06
CA ARG A 349 11.15 -21.42 -2.07
C ARG A 349 12.39 -20.71 -1.53
N TRP A 350 12.97 -21.22 -0.44
CA TRP A 350 14.22 -20.71 0.09
C TRP A 350 15.38 -20.91 -0.88
N GLN A 351 15.47 -22.10 -1.49
CA GLN A 351 16.52 -22.46 -2.45
C GLN A 351 16.44 -21.64 -3.74
N ALA A 352 15.23 -21.32 -4.23
CA ALA A 352 15.02 -20.50 -5.41
C ALA A 352 15.34 -19.01 -5.17
N ALA A 353 15.20 -18.53 -3.94
CA ALA A 353 15.46 -17.14 -3.61
C ALA A 353 16.95 -16.78 -3.72
N GLY A 354 17.26 -15.76 -4.52
CA GLY A 354 18.61 -15.21 -4.65
C GLY A 354 18.98 -14.26 -3.50
N ALA A 355 20.28 -14.11 -3.24
CA ALA A 355 20.79 -13.03 -2.40
C ALA A 355 20.58 -11.64 -3.05
N ILE A 356 20.58 -11.60 -4.38
CA ILE A 356 20.28 -10.44 -5.22
C ILE A 356 19.25 -10.90 -6.26
N GLU A 357 18.08 -10.27 -6.27
CA GLU A 357 17.06 -10.51 -7.29
C GLU A 357 16.71 -9.20 -7.99
N ARG A 358 16.63 -9.21 -9.33
CA ARG A 358 16.17 -8.06 -10.09
C ARG A 358 14.65 -7.96 -9.97
N ASP A 359 14.16 -6.76 -9.68
CA ASP A 359 12.76 -6.42 -9.88
C ASP A 359 12.63 -5.80 -11.29
N PRO A 360 12.14 -6.56 -12.29
CA PRO A 360 11.86 -5.98 -13.59
C PRO A 360 10.79 -4.90 -13.40
N ARG A 361 11.13 -3.67 -13.78
CA ARG A 361 10.12 -2.65 -14.08
C ARG A 361 9.78 -2.85 -15.55
N ARG A 362 8.49 -2.90 -15.89
CA ARG A 362 8.07 -2.73 -17.29
C ARG A 362 8.70 -1.41 -17.77
N ALA A 363 9.38 -1.47 -18.91
CA ALA A 363 9.93 -0.30 -19.59
C ALA A 363 8.79 0.64 -20.01
#